data_AF-A0A7J4K1A6-F1
#
_entry.id   AF-A0A7J4K1A6-F1
#
_cell.length_a   1.000
_cell.length_b   1.000
_cell.length_c   1.000
_cell.angle_alpha   90.00
_cell.angle_beta   90.00
_cell.angle_gamma   90.00
#
_symmetry.space_group_name_H-M   'P 1'
#
loop_
_entity.id
_entity.type
_entity.pdbx_description
1 polymer ?
#
loop_
_entity_poly.entity_id
_entity_poly.type
_entity_poly.pdbx_seq_one_letter_code
_entity_poly.pdbx_strand_id
1 'polypeptide(L)'
;MVAFLLVHYRFDIKKTIYSMVIMMLSLIWALGVTGYAGIELNVVTMVAAAMIMALGSSYGINSVYHFYDDFLVQYPRKEAIAKFQEFLIVGLSGSALAEIAGFMALLFGIMPSMRSLGIILAIGIFFALFVSVVILPAFFVLLEKDAPSSDGAKR
;
A
#
# COMPACT_ATOMS: atom_id res chain seq x y z
N MET A 1 16.63 2.37 3.72
CA MET A 1 15.38 2.13 2.95
C MET A 1 15.42 2.78 1.57
N VAL A 2 15.62 4.10 1.44
CA VAL A 2 15.69 4.82 0.14
C VAL A 2 16.81 4.30 -0.78
N ALA A 3 18.01 4.05 -0.24
CA ALA A 3 19.12 3.48 -1.01
C ALA A 3 18.85 2.05 -1.50
N PHE A 4 18.06 1.27 -0.75
CA PHE A 4 17.72 -0.11 -1.14
C PHE A 4 16.71 -0.12 -2.30
N LEU A 5 15.77 0.85 -2.30
CA LEU A 5 14.85 1.08 -3.41
C LEU A 5 15.60 1.53 -4.67
N LEU A 6 16.53 2.49 -4.55
CA LEU A 6 17.33 2.98 -5.69
C LEU A 6 18.24 1.91 -6.31
N VAL A 7 18.71 0.94 -5.51
CA VAL A 7 19.63 -0.12 -5.97
C VAL A 7 18.87 -1.32 -6.56
N HIS A 8 17.70 -1.68 -6.01
CA HIS A 8 16.92 -2.81 -6.52
C HIS A 8 16.06 -2.42 -7.74
N TYR A 9 15.54 -1.18 -7.78
CA TYR A 9 14.86 -0.61 -8.93
C TYR A 9 15.85 0.08 -9.86
N ARG A 10 16.61 -0.73 -10.60
CA ARG A 10 17.29 -0.22 -11.80
C ARG A 10 16.21 0.27 -12.80
N PHE A 11 16.13 1.59 -12.98
CA PHE A 11 15.60 2.31 -14.15
C PHE A 11 14.10 2.69 -14.29
N ASP A 12 13.34 2.97 -13.22
CA ASP A 12 12.05 3.68 -13.42
C ASP A 12 11.66 4.64 -12.27
N ILE A 13 12.07 5.91 -12.39
CA ILE A 13 11.73 7.00 -11.45
C ILE A 13 10.20 7.12 -11.25
N LYS A 14 9.42 6.80 -12.29
CA LYS A 14 7.95 6.86 -12.27
C LYS A 14 7.35 5.86 -11.27
N LYS A 15 7.85 4.61 -11.27
CA LYS A 15 7.39 3.54 -10.36
C LYS A 15 7.69 3.90 -8.89
N THR A 16 8.83 4.52 -8.62
CA THR A 16 9.18 5.01 -7.28
C THR A 16 8.25 6.13 -6.81
N ILE A 17 7.96 7.12 -7.68
CA ILE A 17 7.04 8.22 -7.35
C ILE A 17 5.65 7.67 -7.00
N TYR A 18 5.14 6.67 -7.72
CA TYR A 18 3.84 6.07 -7.43
C TYR A 18 3.78 5.44 -6.03
N SER A 19 4.81 4.68 -5.66
CA SER A 19 4.88 4.12 -4.30
C SER A 19 4.94 5.20 -3.22
N MET A 20 5.62 6.33 -3.48
CA MET A 20 5.70 7.44 -2.52
C MET A 20 4.36 8.14 -2.34
N VAL A 21 3.58 8.33 -3.41
CA VAL A 21 2.24 8.93 -3.33
C VAL A 21 1.30 8.05 -2.49
N ILE A 22 1.32 6.74 -2.71
CA ILE A 22 0.52 5.76 -1.95
C ILE A 22 0.91 5.79 -0.46
N MET A 23 2.22 5.84 -0.17
CA MET A 23 2.71 5.97 1.20
C MET A 23 2.21 7.25 1.87
N MET A 24 2.30 8.41 1.20
CA MET A 24 1.84 9.69 1.77
C MET A 24 0.32 9.73 2.00
N LEU A 25 -0.48 9.21 1.05
CA LEU A 25 -1.92 9.11 1.22
C LEU A 25 -2.30 8.20 2.40
N SER A 26 -1.63 7.06 2.55
CA SER A 26 -1.86 6.14 3.66
C SER A 26 -1.53 6.79 5.01
N LEU A 27 -0.45 7.58 5.08
CA LEU A 27 -0.06 8.33 6.26
C LEU A 27 -1.09 9.40 6.63
N ILE A 28 -1.53 10.20 5.67
CA ILE A 28 -2.52 11.26 5.88
C ILE A 28 -3.82 10.66 6.43
N TRP A 29 -4.28 9.53 5.86
CA TRP A 29 -5.46 8.84 6.34
C TRP A 29 -5.27 8.23 7.73
N ALA A 30 -4.13 7.59 8.02
CA ALA A 30 -3.85 7.01 9.33
C ALA A 30 -3.79 8.07 10.45
N LEU A 31 -3.07 9.18 10.20
CA LEU A 31 -2.99 10.31 11.14
C LEU A 31 -4.32 11.08 11.22
N GLY A 32 -5.03 11.22 10.10
CA GLY A 32 -6.33 11.86 10.05
C GLY A 32 -7.38 11.10 10.85
N VAL A 33 -7.42 9.77 10.74
CA VAL A 33 -8.34 8.91 11.50
C VAL A 33 -7.99 8.90 12.99
N THR A 34 -6.70 8.80 13.34
CA THR A 34 -6.28 8.84 14.75
C THR A 34 -6.54 10.21 15.40
N GLY A 35 -6.31 11.30 14.66
CA GLY A 35 -6.65 12.66 15.11
C GLY A 35 -8.17 12.88 15.22
N TYR A 36 -8.95 12.40 14.26
CA TYR A 36 -10.42 12.46 14.31
C TYR A 36 -11.01 11.65 15.45
N ALA A 37 -10.42 10.49 15.76
CA ALA A 37 -10.83 9.63 16.87
C ALA A 37 -10.44 10.18 18.26
N GLY A 38 -9.78 11.34 18.34
CA GLY A 38 -9.37 11.95 19.61
C GLY A 38 -8.28 11.17 20.36
N ILE A 39 -7.51 10.33 19.65
CA ILE A 39 -6.44 9.54 20.26
C ILE A 39 -5.24 10.46 20.52
N GLU A 40 -4.83 10.58 21.78
CA GLU A 40 -3.70 11.42 22.18
C GLU A 40 -2.40 10.96 21.53
N LEU A 41 -1.65 11.92 20.95
CA LEU A 41 -0.34 11.67 20.39
C LEU A 41 0.65 11.37 21.53
N ASN A 42 0.99 10.10 21.68
CA ASN A 42 1.97 9.60 22.63
C ASN A 42 2.98 8.67 21.93
N VAL A 43 3.90 8.08 22.69
CA VAL A 43 4.94 7.20 22.13
C VAL A 43 4.32 6.03 21.34
N VAL A 44 3.19 5.49 21.80
CA VAL A 44 2.52 4.35 21.15
C VAL A 44 1.94 4.75 19.80
N THR A 45 1.24 5.88 19.73
CA THR A 45 0.66 6.36 18.46
C THR A 45 1.73 6.76 17.46
N MET A 46 2.86 7.31 17.92
CA MET A 46 3.99 7.63 17.05
C MET A 46 4.63 6.37 16.45
N VAL A 47 4.81 5.32 17.26
CA VAL A 47 5.27 4.02 16.78
C VAL A 47 4.27 3.43 15.78
N ALA A 48 2.98 3.48 16.10
CA ALA A 48 1.93 2.99 15.21
C ALA A 48 1.96 3.73 13.85
N ALA A 49 2.06 5.05 13.85
CA ALA A 49 2.16 5.85 12.64
C ALA A 49 3.39 5.47 11.80
N ALA A 50 4.55 5.30 12.44
CA ALA A 50 5.77 4.86 11.75
C ALA A 50 5.63 3.48 11.09
N MET A 51 4.96 2.54 11.77
CA MET A 51 4.70 1.21 11.23
C MET A 51 3.70 1.25 10.08
N ILE A 52 2.63 2.04 10.19
CA ILE A 52 1.65 2.21 9.10
C ILE A 52 2.31 2.82 7.86
N MET A 53 3.25 3.76 8.02
CA MET A 53 4.06 4.26 6.90
C MET A 53 4.86 3.16 6.21
N ALA A 54 5.54 2.32 7.00
CA ALA A 54 6.34 1.22 6.47
C ALA A 54 5.46 0.21 5.71
N LEU A 55 4.31 -0.17 6.28
CA LEU A 55 3.37 -1.10 5.65
C LEU A 55 2.73 -0.52 4.39
N GLY A 56 2.29 0.74 4.43
CA GLY A 56 1.72 1.42 3.25
C GLY A 56 2.72 1.54 2.11
N SER A 57 4.00 1.79 2.40
CA SER A 57 5.06 1.74 1.38
C SER A 57 5.23 0.33 0.82
N SER A 58 5.23 -0.70 1.67
CA SER A 58 5.35 -2.09 1.21
C SER A 58 4.19 -2.50 0.31
N TYR A 59 2.95 -2.14 0.65
CA TYR A 59 1.79 -2.41 -0.20
C TYR A 59 1.86 -1.67 -1.54
N GLY A 60 2.33 -0.41 -1.53
CA GLY A 60 2.56 0.36 -2.76
C GLY A 60 3.61 -0.29 -3.67
N ILE A 61 4.78 -0.65 -3.11
CA ILE A 61 5.85 -1.34 -3.84
C ILE A 61 5.35 -2.67 -4.39
N ASN A 62 4.73 -3.49 -3.55
CA ASN A 62 4.24 -4.81 -3.93
C ASN A 62 3.23 -4.72 -5.07
N SER A 63 2.30 -3.77 -4.96
CA SER A 63 1.28 -3.52 -5.97
C SER A 63 1.88 -3.05 -7.30
N VAL A 64 2.81 -2.09 -7.27
CA VAL A 64 3.50 -1.59 -8.48
C VAL A 64 4.34 -2.69 -9.12
N TYR A 65 5.06 -3.48 -8.33
CA TYR A 65 5.86 -4.61 -8.80
C TYR A 65 4.99 -5.63 -9.53
N HIS A 66 3.94 -6.14 -8.89
CA HIS A 66 3.04 -7.11 -9.53
C HIS A 66 2.37 -6.55 -10.79
N PHE A 67 1.95 -5.27 -10.77
CA PHE A 67 1.34 -4.67 -11.95
C PHE A 67 2.29 -4.58 -13.14
N TYR A 68 3.49 -4.02 -12.96
CA TYR A 68 4.42 -3.80 -14.06
C TYR A 68 5.21 -5.05 -14.46
N ASP A 69 5.62 -5.86 -13.50
CA ASP A 69 6.61 -6.91 -13.74
C ASP A 69 5.93 -8.29 -13.92
N ASP A 70 4.72 -8.50 -13.37
CA ASP A 70 3.96 -9.74 -13.58
C ASP A 70 2.82 -9.59 -14.60
N PHE A 71 1.98 -8.55 -14.47
CA PHE A 71 0.77 -8.45 -15.29
C PHE A 71 0.96 -7.74 -16.63
N LEU A 72 1.66 -6.60 -16.67
CA LEU A 72 1.90 -5.85 -17.92
C LEU A 72 2.87 -6.54 -18.88
N VAL A 73 3.73 -7.43 -18.39
CA VAL A 73 4.63 -8.23 -19.24
C VAL A 73 3.88 -9.35 -19.95
N GLN A 74 2.86 -9.93 -19.30
CA GLN A 74 2.18 -11.14 -19.76
C GLN A 74 0.86 -10.87 -20.47
N TYR A 75 0.18 -9.77 -20.15
CA TYR A 75 -1.17 -9.48 -20.64
C TYR A 75 -1.26 -8.11 -21.30
N PRO A 76 -2.13 -7.94 -22.32
CA PRO A 76 -2.46 -6.63 -22.83
C PRO A 76 -3.09 -5.78 -21.72
N ARG A 77 -2.81 -4.48 -21.71
CA ARG A 77 -3.10 -3.56 -20.58
C ARG A 77 -4.49 -3.72 -19.95
N LYS A 78 -5.55 -3.84 -20.76
CA LYS A 78 -6.93 -3.94 -20.26
C LYS A 78 -7.14 -5.21 -19.43
N GLU A 79 -6.52 -6.32 -19.85
CA GLU A 79 -6.56 -7.60 -19.16
C GLU A 79 -5.61 -7.60 -17.96
N ALA A 80 -4.44 -6.96 -18.07
CA ALA A 80 -3.52 -6.77 -16.95
C ALA A 80 -4.17 -6.02 -15.77
N ILE A 81 -4.94 -4.96 -16.02
CA ILE A 81 -5.67 -4.22 -14.98
C ILE A 81 -6.73 -5.10 -14.30
N ALA A 82 -7.48 -5.89 -15.06
CA ALA A 82 -8.50 -6.80 -14.51
C ALA A 82 -7.86 -7.88 -13.63
N LYS A 83 -6.75 -8.47 -14.08
CA LYS A 83 -5.98 -9.47 -13.32
C LYS A 83 -5.31 -8.89 -12.08
N PHE A 84 -4.80 -7.67 -12.20
CA PHE A 84 -4.24 -6.94 -11.07
C PHE A 84 -5.31 -6.61 -10.01
N GLN A 85 -6.52 -6.23 -10.43
CA GLN A 85 -7.63 -6.01 -9.50
C GLN A 85 -8.03 -7.31 -8.78
N GLU A 86 -8.07 -8.44 -9.48
CA GLU A 86 -8.28 -9.77 -8.88
C GLU A 86 -7.20 -10.08 -7.82
N PHE A 87 -5.93 -9.79 -8.14
CA PHE A 87 -4.81 -9.93 -7.21
C PHE A 87 -4.94 -9.03 -5.97
N LEU A 88 -5.33 -7.75 -6.14
CA LEU A 88 -5.55 -6.85 -5.01
C LEU A 88 -6.66 -7.35 -4.09
N ILE A 89 -7.76 -7.86 -4.66
CA ILE A 89 -8.91 -8.34 -3.89
C ILE A 89 -8.56 -9.62 -3.14
N VAL A 90 -7.91 -10.58 -3.77
CA VAL A 90 -7.66 -11.90 -3.16
C VAL A 90 -6.32 -11.95 -2.44
N GLY A 91 -5.23 -11.63 -3.16
CA GLY A 91 -3.86 -11.74 -2.65
C GLY A 91 -3.54 -10.68 -1.61
N LEU A 92 -3.72 -9.40 -1.95
CA LEU A 92 -3.36 -8.30 -1.04
C LEU A 92 -4.27 -8.28 0.20
N SER A 93 -5.58 -8.49 0.03
CA SER A 93 -6.51 -8.58 1.17
C SER A 93 -6.18 -9.76 2.09
N GLY A 94 -5.79 -10.91 1.54
CA GLY A 94 -5.36 -12.06 2.34
C GLY A 94 -4.16 -11.73 3.22
N SER A 95 -3.15 -11.07 2.65
CA SER A 95 -1.97 -10.61 3.40
C SER A 95 -2.33 -9.60 4.48
N ALA A 96 -3.13 -8.58 4.13
CA ALA A 96 -3.55 -7.54 5.06
C ALA A 96 -4.40 -8.11 6.21
N LEU A 97 -5.29 -9.08 5.94
CA LEU A 97 -6.07 -9.76 6.97
C LEU A 97 -5.18 -10.57 7.92
N ALA A 98 -4.15 -11.24 7.41
CA ALA A 98 -3.19 -11.95 8.23
C ALA A 98 -2.39 -10.99 9.14
N GLU A 99 -1.99 -9.84 8.62
CA GLU A 99 -1.33 -8.78 9.41
C GLU A 99 -2.25 -8.20 10.48
N ILE A 100 -3.51 -7.89 10.13
CA ILE A 100 -4.53 -7.46 11.09
C ILE A 100 -4.70 -8.49 12.20
N ALA A 101 -4.84 -9.77 11.86
CA ALA A 101 -4.94 -10.84 12.85
C ALA A 101 -3.70 -10.91 13.76
N GLY A 102 -2.50 -10.74 13.19
CA GLY A 102 -1.24 -10.68 13.93
C GLY A 102 -1.18 -9.51 14.91
N PHE A 103 -1.59 -8.31 14.51
CA PHE A 103 -1.63 -7.15 15.40
C PHE A 103 -2.76 -7.21 16.41
N MET A 104 -3.90 -7.80 16.07
CA MET A 104 -5.00 -8.06 17.01
C MET A 104 -4.59 -9.03 18.12
N ALA A 105 -3.58 -9.89 17.90
CA ALA A 105 -3.03 -10.71 18.97
C ALA A 105 -2.42 -9.87 20.12
N LEU A 106 -2.03 -8.61 19.87
CA LEU A 106 -1.55 -7.69 20.91
C LEU A 106 -2.63 -7.31 21.93
N LEU A 107 -3.91 -7.56 21.63
CA LEU A 107 -5.01 -7.40 22.58
C LEU A 107 -4.87 -8.32 23.81
N PHE A 108 -4.25 -9.49 23.62
CA PHE A 108 -3.93 -10.42 24.72
C PHE A 108 -2.72 -9.96 25.55
N GLY A 109 -2.10 -8.84 25.19
CA GLY A 109 -1.02 -8.22 25.95
C GLY A 109 -1.47 -7.76 27.34
N ILE A 110 -0.55 -7.87 28.29
CA ILE A 110 -0.75 -7.46 29.69
C ILE A 110 -0.78 -5.93 29.81
N MET A 111 0.04 -5.23 29.02
CA MET A 111 0.14 -3.77 29.07
C MET A 111 -0.94 -3.09 28.20
N PRO A 112 -1.67 -2.08 28.72
CA PRO A 112 -2.66 -1.33 27.95
C PRO A 112 -2.11 -0.75 26.64
N SER A 113 -0.85 -0.30 26.66
CA SER A 113 -0.13 0.25 25.51
C SER A 113 -0.06 -0.72 24.33
N MET A 114 0.07 -2.03 24.58
CA MET A 114 0.12 -3.05 23.53
C MET A 114 -1.24 -3.22 22.86
N ARG A 115 -2.32 -3.16 23.66
CA ARG A 115 -3.69 -3.28 23.15
C ARG A 115 -4.03 -2.10 22.25
N SER A 116 -3.73 -0.88 22.69
CA SER A 116 -3.91 0.33 21.90
C SER A 116 -3.11 0.28 20.60
N LEU A 117 -1.85 -0.17 20.65
CA LEU A 117 -1.02 -0.34 19.46
C LEU A 117 -1.66 -1.31 18.45
N GLY A 118 -2.11 -2.48 18.92
CA GLY A 118 -2.75 -3.48 18.07
C GLY A 118 -4.00 -2.95 17.36
N ILE A 119 -4.85 -2.22 18.08
CA ILE A 119 -6.06 -1.61 17.53
C ILE A 119 -5.72 -0.56 16.47
N ILE A 120 -4.78 0.35 16.77
CA ILE A 120 -4.41 1.42 15.83
C ILE A 120 -3.80 0.84 14.56
N LEU A 121 -2.93 -0.16 14.68
CA LEU A 121 -2.34 -0.84 13.53
C LEU A 121 -3.37 -1.58 12.69
N ALA A 122 -4.30 -2.31 13.33
CA ALA A 122 -5.37 -3.00 12.63
C ALA A 122 -6.24 -2.03 11.81
N ILE A 123 -6.62 -0.90 12.39
CA ILE A 123 -7.38 0.16 11.70
C ILE A 123 -6.55 0.75 10.55
N GLY A 124 -5.28 1.08 10.80
CA GLY A 124 -4.39 1.65 9.79
C GLY A 124 -4.19 0.73 8.58
N ILE A 125 -4.00 -0.57 8.82
CA ILE A 125 -3.85 -1.58 7.76
C ILE A 125 -5.15 -1.75 6.99
N PHE A 126 -6.29 -1.78 7.68
CA PHE A 126 -7.59 -1.83 7.02
C PHE A 126 -7.81 -0.65 6.06
N PHE A 127 -7.48 0.57 6.48
CA PHE A 127 -7.55 1.75 5.60
C PHE A 127 -6.50 1.70 4.48
N ALA A 128 -5.28 1.24 4.76
CA ALA A 128 -4.25 1.09 3.72
C ALA A 128 -4.65 0.06 2.66
N LEU A 129 -5.28 -1.05 3.06
CA LEU A 129 -5.86 -2.03 2.16
C LEU A 129 -7.00 -1.41 1.35
N PHE A 130 -7.93 -0.70 2.00
CA PHE A 130 -9.07 -0.07 1.34
C PHE A 130 -8.61 0.95 0.28
N VAL A 131 -7.68 1.83 0.64
CA VAL A 131 -7.02 2.76 -0.29
C VAL A 131 -6.35 1.98 -1.41
N SER A 132 -5.70 0.87 -1.10
CA SER A 132 -4.98 0.11 -2.11
C SER A 132 -5.89 -0.58 -3.12
N VAL A 133 -6.99 -1.17 -2.68
CA VAL A 133 -7.95 -1.86 -3.55
C VAL A 133 -8.77 -0.86 -4.37
N VAL A 134 -9.12 0.31 -3.81
CA VAL A 134 -9.99 1.28 -4.48
C VAL A 134 -9.21 2.29 -5.32
N ILE A 135 -8.14 2.88 -4.77
CA ILE A 135 -7.45 4.02 -5.38
C ILE A 135 -6.40 3.55 -6.38
N LEU A 136 -5.59 2.51 -6.10
CA LEU A 136 -4.54 2.09 -7.04
C LEU A 136 -5.05 1.74 -8.44
N PRO A 137 -6.10 0.90 -8.64
CA PRO A 137 -6.55 0.57 -9.98
C PRO A 137 -7.06 1.81 -10.74
N ALA A 138 -7.75 2.72 -10.05
CA ALA A 138 -8.17 4.00 -10.64
C ALA A 138 -6.97 4.87 -11.04
N PHE A 139 -5.93 4.90 -10.19
CA PHE A 139 -4.71 5.67 -10.45
C PHE A 139 -3.95 5.14 -11.66
N PHE A 140 -3.80 3.81 -11.80
CA PHE A 140 -3.17 3.18 -12.96
C PHE A 140 -3.99 3.37 -14.25
N VAL A 141 -5.32 3.32 -14.18
CA VAL A 141 -6.17 3.60 -15.35
C VAL A 141 -6.02 5.06 -15.82
N LEU A 142 -5.95 6.02 -14.90
CA LEU A 142 -5.86 7.45 -15.21
C LEU A 142 -4.48 7.87 -15.73
N LEU A 143 -3.40 7.51 -15.04
CA LEU A 143 -2.04 7.95 -15.41
C LEU A 143 -1.53 7.34 -16.70
N GLU A 144 -1.97 6.15 -17.03
CA GLU A 144 -1.51 5.47 -18.23
C GLU A 144 -2.40 5.74 -19.45
N LYS A 145 -3.58 6.34 -19.27
CA LYS A 145 -4.33 6.96 -20.37
C LYS A 145 -3.55 8.10 -21.04
N ASP A 146 -2.66 8.77 -20.29
CA ASP A 146 -1.83 9.89 -20.77
C ASP A 146 -0.40 9.48 -21.15
N ALA A 147 0.00 8.23 -20.92
CA ALA A 147 1.26 7.69 -21.42
C ALA A 147 1.09 7.40 -22.91
N PRO A 148 1.89 8.01 -23.81
CA PRO A 148 1.76 7.78 -25.24
C PRO A 148 1.91 6.29 -25.50
N SER A 149 0.92 5.72 -26.18
CA SER A 149 0.94 4.36 -26.68
C SER A 149 2.26 4.12 -27.39
N SER A 150 3.18 3.37 -26.78
CA SER A 150 4.33 2.80 -27.48
C SER A 150 3.88 1.62 -28.36
N ASP A 151 2.77 1.82 -29.07
CA ASP A 151 2.20 0.93 -30.09
C ASP A 151 2.82 1.30 -31.44
N GLY A 152 4.14 1.13 -31.54
CA GLY A 152 4.91 1.57 -32.71
C GLY A 152 6.30 0.98 -32.88
N ALA A 153 6.69 -0.01 -32.09
CA ALA A 153 8.01 -0.65 -32.23
C ALA A 153 7.87 -2.17 -32.35
N LYS A 154 7.21 -2.62 -33.42
CA LYS A 154 7.35 -3.94 -34.06
C LYS A 154 6.54 -3.94 -35.36
N ARG A 155 7.08 -3.27 -36.37
CA ARG A 155 6.86 -3.60 -37.78
C ARG A 155 8.19 -4.02 -38.37
#